data_AF-A0A351KFX3-F1
#
_entry.id   AF-A0A351KFX3-F1
#
_cell.length_a   1.000
_cell.length_b   1.000
_cell.length_c   1.000
_cell.angle_alpha   90.00
_cell.angle_beta   90.00
_cell.angle_gamma   90.00
#
_symmetry.space_group_name_H-M   'P 1'
#
loop_
_entity.id
_entity.type
_entity.pdbx_description
1 polymer ?
#
loop_
_entity_poly.entity_id
_entity_poly.type
_entity_poly.pdbx_seq_one_letter_code
_entity_poly.pdbx_strand_id
1 'polypeptide(L)' 'MGDEVEIIGLSEEKKKTVVTGVEMFRKTLDQAEAGDNIGALLRGIDREEVERGQV' A
#
# COMPACT_ATOMS: atom_id res chain seq x y z
N MET A 1 8.88 0.21 6.86
CA MET A 1 9.25 -0.67 5.71
C MET A 1 9.26 -2.10 6.20
N GLY A 2 8.59 -3.02 5.50
CA GLY A 2 8.42 -4.41 5.94
C GLY A 2 7.17 -4.63 6.79
N ASP A 3 6.28 -3.65 6.85
CA ASP A 3 5.06 -3.70 7.66
C ASP A 3 3.99 -4.55 6.94
N GLU A 4 3.35 -5.46 7.68
CA GLU A 4 2.22 -6.26 7.18
C GLU A 4 0.95 -5.40 7.19
N VAL A 5 0.26 -5.36 6.05
CA VAL A 5 -0.95 -4.56 5.85
C VAL A 5 -2.05 -5.42 5.24
N GLU A 6 -3.30 -5.03 5.48
CA GLU A 6 -4.49 -5.62 4.87
C GLU A 6 -5.09 -4.64 3.87
N ILE A 7 -5.42 -5.11 2.67
CA ILE A 7 -6.21 -4.38 1.69
C ILE A 7 -7.67 -4.78 1.91
N ILE A 8 -8.52 -3.81 2.27
CA ILE A 8 -9.90 -4.02 2.68
C ILE A 8 -10.84 -3.20 1.77
N GLY A 9 -11.98 -3.80 1.44
CA GLY A 9 -13.07 -3.13 0.72
C GLY A 9 -13.27 -3.65 -0.71
N LEU A 10 -14.46 -3.41 -1.26
CA LEU A 10 -14.93 -3.81 -2.60
C LEU A 10 -14.97 -5.32 -2.89
N SER A 11 -14.27 -6.14 -2.12
CA SER A 11 -14.35 -7.60 -2.06
C SER A 11 -14.67 -8.07 -0.65
N GLU A 12 -15.26 -9.27 -0.53
CA GLU A 12 -15.56 -9.89 0.77
C GLU A 12 -14.30 -10.38 1.48
N GLU A 13 -13.26 -10.76 0.73
CA GLU A 13 -12.01 -11.27 1.27
C GLU A 13 -10.98 -10.15 1.46
N LYS A 14 -10.34 -10.15 2.64
CA LYS A 14 -9.20 -9.29 2.92
C LYS A 14 -7.93 -9.89 2.35
N LYS A 15 -7.13 -9.09 1.64
CA LYS A 15 -5.82 -9.52 1.14
C LYS A 15 -4.70 -8.99 2.03
N LYS A 16 -3.86 -9.90 2.53
CA LYS A 16 -2.65 -9.55 3.29
C LYS A 16 -1.47 -9.36 2.35
N THR A 17 -0.67 -8.34 2.61
CA THR A 17 0.58 -8.09 1.89
C THR A 17 1.58 -7.36 2.79
N VAL A 18 2.78 -7.11 2.26
CA VAL A 18 3.86 -6.42 2.96
C VAL A 18 4.24 -5.18 2.17
N VAL A 19 4.36 -4.04 2.87
CA VAL A 19 4.85 -2.80 2.28
C VAL A 19 6.36 -2.88 2.11
N THR A 20 6.84 -2.89 0.86
CA THR A 20 8.28 -2.97 0.53
C THR A 20 8.95 -1.63 0.38
N GLY A 21 8.17 -0.56 0.15
CA GLY A 21 8.69 0.78 0.03
C GLY A 21 7.59 1.82 0.13
N VAL A 22 7.99 3.04 0.47
CA VAL A 22 7.11 4.21 0.50
C VAL A 22 7.78 5.32 -0.30
N GLU A 23 7.01 5.99 -1.16
CA GLU A 23 7.53 7.00 -2.06
C GLU A 23 6.67 8.26 -2.06
N MET A 24 7.33 9.42 -2.14
CA MET A 24 6.70 10.72 -2.34
C MET A 24 7.44 11.44 -3.47
N PHE A 25 6.74 11.76 -4.55
CA PHE A 25 7.23 12.56 -5.68
C PHE A 25 8.71 12.33 -6.05
N ARG A 26 9.00 11.20 -6.70
CA ARG A 26 10.35 10.79 -7.14
C ARG A 26 11.39 10.66 -6.01
N LYS A 27 10.97 10.55 -4.75
CA LYS A 27 11.82 10.26 -3.60
C LYS A 27 11.31 9.03 -2.86
N THR A 28 12.23 8.16 -2.48
CA THR A 28 11.97 7.08 -1.54
C THR A 28 12.03 7.63 -0.12
N LEU A 29 11.12 7.18 0.73
CA LEU A 29 11.03 7.56 2.14
C LEU A 29 11.23 6.32 3.02
N ASP A 30 11.89 6.50 4.16
CA ASP A 30 12.07 5.43 5.15
C ASP A 30 10.79 5.18 5.96
N GLN A 31 10.00 6.24 6.18
CA GLN A 31 8.73 6.24 6.90
C GLN A 31 7.79 7.30 6.31
N ALA A 32 6.49 7.11 6.48
CA ALA A 32 5.46 8.11 6.23
C ALA A 32 4.55 8.25 7.46
N GLU A 33 3.99 9.44 7.64
CA GLU A 33 3.11 9.78 8.76
C GLU A 33 1.71 10.17 8.26
N ALA A 34 0.76 10.23 9.19
CA ALA A 34 -0.61 10.62 8.88
C ALA A 34 -0.65 12.06 8.32
N GLY A 35 -1.20 12.21 7.12
CA GLY A 35 -1.25 13.49 6.40
C GLY A 35 -0.32 13.54 5.19
N ASP A 36 0.62 12.58 5.06
CA ASP A 36 1.48 12.50 3.90
C ASP A 36 0.77 11.90 2.68
N ASN A 37 0.97 12.52 1.51
CA ASN A 37 0.54 11.95 0.24
C ASN A 37 1.66 11.08 -0.33
N ILE A 38 1.48 9.77 -0.23
CA ILE A 38 2.49 8.77 -0.58
C ILE A 38 1.95 7.70 -1.52
N GLY A 39 2.86 7.04 -2.24
CA GLY A 39 2.62 5.73 -2.82
C GLY A 39 3.26 4.65 -1.94
N ALA A 40 2.50 3.60 -1.62
CA ALA A 40 3.02 2.41 -0.95
C ALA A 40 3.24 1.30 -1.97
N LEU A 41 4.44 0.72 -1.99
CA LEU A 41 4.76 -0.43 -2.83
C LEU A 41 4.39 -1.71 -2.08
N LEU A 42 3.51 -2.51 -2.67
CA LEU A 42 2.99 -3.74 -2.08
C LEU A 42 3.66 -4.96 -2.70
N ARG A 43 4.06 -5.93 -1.87
CA ARG A 43 4.72 -7.14 -2.34
C ARG A 43 3.71 -8.10 -3.00
N GLY A 44 3.97 -8.43 -4.26
CA GLY A 44 3.24 -9.50 -4.96
C GLY A 44 1.76 -9.21 -5.17
N ILE A 45 1.41 -7.94 -5.28
CA ILE A 45 0.06 -7.47 -5.61
C ILE A 45 0.12 -6.80 -6.97
N ASP A 46 -0.63 -7.33 -7.93
CA ASP A 46 -0.74 -6.74 -9.25
C ASP A 46 -1.73 -5.57 -9.27
N ARG A 47 -1.60 -4.70 -10.28
CA ARG A 47 -2.46 -3.52 -10.42
C ARG A 47 -3.95 -3.88 -10.57
N GLU A 48 -4.25 -5.04 -11.15
CA GLU A 48 -5.62 -5.53 -11.33
C GLU A 48 -6.23 -6.05 -10.03
N GLU A 49 -5.41 -6.28 -9.00
CA GLU A 49 -5.84 -6.78 -7.70
C GLU A 49 -6.14 -5.66 -6.69
N VAL A 50 -5.93 -4.40 -7.07
CA VAL A 50 -6.20 -3.22 -6.25
C VAL A 50 -7.06 -2.23 -7.00
N GLU A 51 -8.12 -1.78 -6.34
CA GLU A 51 -9.10 -0.85 -6.87
C GLU A 51 -9.19 0.41 -6.04
N ARG A 52 -9.46 1.53 -6.72
CA ARG A 52 -9.65 2.81 -6.04
C ARG A 52 -10.89 2.75 -5.14
N GLY A 53 -10.69 3.02 -3.85
CA GLY A 53 -11.74 2.96 -2.83
C GLY A 53 -11.46 1.92 -1.75
N GLN A 54 -10.45 1.06 -1.95
CA GLN A 54 -9.91 0.18 -0.92
C GLN A 54 -8.98 0.95 0.04
N VAL A 55 -8.84 0.42 1.25
CA VAL A 55 -8.01 0.94 2.34
C VAL A 55 -7.13 -0.13 2.97
#